data_AF-A0A1M3J639-F1
#
_entry.id   AF-A0A1M3J639-F1
#
_cell.length_a   1.000
_cell.length_b   1.000
_cell.length_c   1.000
_cell.angle_alpha   90.00
_cell.angle_beta   90.00
_cell.angle_gamma   90.00
#
_symmetry.space_group_name_H-M   'P 1'
#
loop_
_entity.id
_entity.type
_entity.pdbx_description
1 polymer ?
#
loop_
_entity_poly.entity_id
_entity_poly.type
_entity_poly.pdbx_seq_one_letter_code
_entity_poly.pdbx_strand_id
1 'polypeptide(L)'
;MERIAKTIRSWETPQRALLVFMIVLGLFSLYYFVIKPSSSPMALLYSDLELADASRIVARLEKKGIPLEIKAEGTQVHVPIEKVSRLRMEMAEAGLPKGGIVGYEIFDQNEVNADSSYMHDIKHLRALEGELARTISSLEGVVSARVHLVLPKRELFIKEHQQPSASIVLHMRRSKKLNQSKVFAIQHLVASAVPGLIADAVAIIDDQGNLLAKSDAEMDSQHQTNIEETRMAYETRTAQMIEGLVSKYVGPEKVRAEVTAEIDIDRFSQEEERYDPQGQVERSRKIIRKSKEPHDLTEENISYEVSKLVQKQSKESGSIRRLSVAVVVDGHYLLNDQGEEVYQPRSQEEMDKLKKLIASAIGFNADRKDQLEVINMPFAKVEKKKVHTTDYSESIIAFKHSELLRFAELLIFIIATLLGIMIIIKPIGFRFSFKKNKSDVDEIFSQKSSSQVGLNSAQVSKSLDKQSIYELNKEVSETVNELPQQKIKDILDTHFEEAITVLRGWLQEGK
;
A
#
# COMPACT_ATOMS: atom_id res chain seq x y z
N MET A 1 71.30 43.03 40.57
CA MET A 1 71.80 41.70 40.16
C MET A 1 72.94 41.19 41.05
N GLU A 2 74.05 41.91 41.23
CA GLU A 2 75.24 41.38 41.92
C GLU A 2 75.03 40.83 43.36
N ARG A 3 74.17 41.48 44.17
CA ARG A 3 73.88 40.99 45.53
C ARG A 3 73.27 39.59 45.54
N ILE A 4 72.35 39.29 44.61
CA ILE A 4 71.69 37.99 44.48
C ILE A 4 72.69 36.92 44.01
N ALA A 5 73.58 37.27 43.08
CA ALA A 5 74.63 36.37 42.58
C ALA A 5 75.64 35.97 43.67
N LYS A 6 75.98 36.86 44.61
CA LYS A 6 76.82 36.51 45.77
C LYS A 6 76.12 35.54 46.72
N THR A 7 74.85 35.76 47.05
CA THR A 7 74.10 34.88 47.97
C THR A 7 73.91 33.45 47.43
N ILE A 8 73.67 33.29 46.12
CA ILE A 8 73.54 31.97 45.49
C ILE A 8 74.89 31.22 45.48
N ARG A 9 76.02 31.94 45.45
CA ARG A 9 77.37 31.35 45.39
C ARG A 9 77.92 30.90 46.76
N SER A 10 77.27 31.25 47.87
CA SER A 10 77.63 30.79 49.22
C SER A 10 76.83 29.58 49.72
N TRP A 11 75.83 29.10 48.97
CA TRP A 11 75.05 27.92 49.33
C TRP A 11 75.79 26.61 49.01
N GLU A 12 75.64 25.58 49.85
CA GLU A 12 76.25 24.27 49.58
C GLU A 12 75.57 23.55 48.39
N THR A 13 76.25 22.53 47.85
CA THR A 13 75.80 21.79 46.65
C THR A 13 74.34 21.31 46.67
N PRO A 14 73.75 20.77 47.76
CA PRO A 14 72.35 20.34 47.73
C PRO A 14 71.35 21.50 47.59
N GLN A 15 71.64 22.68 48.15
CA GLN A 15 70.73 23.83 48.09
C GLN A 15 70.66 24.44 46.67
N ARG A 16 71.78 24.40 45.92
CA ARG A 16 71.80 24.82 44.51
C ARG A 16 71.02 23.85 43.62
N ALA A 17 71.14 22.54 43.87
CA ALA A 17 70.38 21.51 43.16
C ALA A 17 68.86 21.70 43.33
N LEU A 18 68.40 22.00 44.56
CA LEU A 18 66.99 22.26 44.84
C LEU A 18 66.46 23.50 44.11
N LEU A 19 67.21 24.60 44.07
CA LEU A 19 66.81 25.81 43.35
C LEU A 19 66.74 25.59 41.84
N VAL A 20 67.71 24.87 41.25
CA VAL A 20 67.67 24.47 39.83
C VAL A 20 66.47 23.56 39.54
N PHE A 21 66.18 22.58 40.42
CA PHE A 21 65.02 21.71 40.28
C PHE A 21 63.70 22.50 40.30
N MET A 22 63.55 23.48 41.21
CA MET A 22 62.38 24.36 41.26
C MET A 22 62.22 25.23 40.00
N ILE A 23 63.32 25.73 39.42
CA ILE A 23 63.30 26.47 38.15
C ILE A 23 62.87 25.54 37.00
N VAL A 24 63.44 24.33 36.92
CA VAL A 24 63.08 23.34 35.88
C VAL A 24 61.62 22.92 36.01
N LEU A 25 61.12 22.67 37.23
CA LEU A 25 59.73 22.33 37.49
C LEU A 25 58.78 23.49 37.13
N GLY A 26 59.17 24.73 37.46
CA GLY A 26 58.43 25.93 37.08
C GLY A 26 58.36 26.16 35.57
N LEU A 27 59.48 25.97 34.87
CA LEU A 27 59.54 26.02 33.40
C LEU A 27 58.73 24.89 32.75
N PHE A 28 58.74 23.68 33.31
CA PHE A 28 57.96 22.56 32.83
C PHE A 28 56.45 22.77 33.03
N SER A 29 56.06 23.33 34.18
CA SER A 29 54.68 23.74 34.46
C SER A 29 54.20 24.84 33.51
N LEU A 30 55.04 25.86 33.26
CA LEU A 30 54.74 26.93 32.31
C LEU A 30 54.62 26.41 30.87
N TYR A 31 55.53 25.52 30.45
CA TYR A 31 55.48 24.83 29.15
C TYR A 31 54.17 24.03 28.98
N TYR A 32 53.77 23.29 30.01
CA TYR A 32 52.51 22.53 30.01
C TYR A 32 51.28 23.44 29.99
N PHE A 33 51.33 24.59 30.66
CA PHE A 33 50.24 25.58 30.66
C PHE A 33 50.08 26.27 29.29
N VAL A 34 51.19 26.61 28.61
CA VAL A 34 51.18 27.23 27.26
C VAL A 34 50.73 26.26 26.17
N ILE A 35 51.00 24.96 26.32
CA ILE A 35 50.59 23.91 25.35
C ILE A 35 49.14 23.46 25.55
N LYS A 36 48.50 23.78 26.68
CA LYS A 36 47.09 23.42 26.90
C LYS A 36 46.23 24.12 25.83
N PRO A 37 45.55 23.38 24.94
CA PRO A 37 44.85 23.98 23.82
C PRO A 37 43.77 24.93 24.34
N SER A 38 43.82 26.17 23.87
CA SER A 38 42.81 27.18 24.21
C SER A 38 41.45 26.68 23.76
N SER A 39 40.57 26.38 24.71
CA SER A 39 39.21 25.91 24.44
C SER A 39 38.43 27.03 23.76
N SER A 40 38.44 27.06 22.43
CA SER A 40 37.66 28.01 21.64
C SER A 40 36.19 27.88 22.03
N PRO A 41 35.47 28.98 22.30
CA PRO A 41 34.05 28.91 22.64
C PRO A 41 33.27 28.26 21.50
N MET A 42 32.68 27.10 21.79
CA MET A 42 31.90 26.30 20.86
C MET A 42 30.46 26.82 20.80
N ALA A 43 29.95 27.03 19.60
CA ALA A 43 28.61 27.55 19.34
C ALA A 43 27.84 26.59 18.42
N LEU A 44 26.51 26.63 18.52
CA LEU A 44 25.60 25.75 17.80
C LEU A 44 25.65 26.03 16.28
N LEU A 45 26.06 25.04 15.48
CA LEU A 45 25.99 25.13 14.03
C LEU A 45 24.55 24.87 13.55
N TYR A 46 23.99 23.73 13.95
CA TYR A 46 22.61 23.28 13.71
C TYR A 46 22.09 22.47 14.91
N SER A 47 20.79 22.57 15.19
CA SER A 47 20.03 21.69 16.09
C SER A 47 19.07 20.80 15.30
N ASP A 48 18.47 19.83 16.00
CA ASP A 48 17.32 19.03 15.53
C ASP A 48 17.58 18.30 14.20
N LEU A 49 18.85 17.94 13.97
CA LEU A 49 19.29 17.23 12.78
C LEU A 49 18.82 15.78 12.79
N GLU A 50 18.26 15.34 11.67
CA GLU A 50 18.07 13.92 11.38
C GLU A 50 19.45 13.23 11.33
N LEU A 51 19.54 12.01 11.88
CA LEU A 51 20.79 11.25 12.01
C LEU A 51 21.55 11.08 10.68
N ALA A 52 20.80 10.99 9.56
CA ALA A 52 21.33 10.88 8.21
C ALA A 52 21.99 12.17 7.69
N ASP A 53 21.64 13.34 8.23
CA ASP A 53 22.26 14.63 7.89
C ASP A 53 23.33 15.05 8.89
N ALA A 54 23.11 14.79 10.19
CA ALA A 54 24.14 14.95 11.20
C ALA A 54 25.45 14.23 10.81
N SER A 55 25.35 12.97 10.38
CA SER A 55 26.50 12.19 9.89
C SER A 55 27.19 12.80 8.67
N ARG A 56 26.45 13.37 7.70
CA ARG A 56 27.03 14.04 6.52
C ARG A 56 27.74 15.34 6.89
N ILE A 57 27.13 16.14 7.77
CA ILE A 57 27.69 17.41 8.26
C ILE A 57 28.97 17.13 9.05
N VAL A 58 28.94 16.18 9.99
CA VAL A 58 30.11 15.74 10.78
C VAL A 58 31.23 15.26 9.87
N ALA A 59 30.98 14.31 8.97
CA ALA A 59 32.01 13.78 8.06
C ALA A 59 32.65 14.86 7.16
N ARG A 60 31.90 15.91 6.80
CA ARG A 60 32.44 17.03 6.01
C ARG A 60 33.26 18.01 6.86
N LEU A 61 32.88 18.25 8.11
CA LEU A 61 33.66 19.05 9.07
C LEU A 61 34.97 18.35 9.47
N GLU A 62 34.93 17.03 9.72
CA GLU A 62 36.11 16.20 9.99
C GLU A 62 37.09 16.19 8.80
N LYS A 63 36.58 16.00 7.57
CA LYS A 63 37.38 16.06 6.34
C LYS A 63 38.12 17.40 6.17
N LYS A 64 37.62 18.47 6.78
CA LYS A 64 38.24 19.81 6.78
C LYS A 64 39.10 20.11 8.02
N GLY A 65 39.28 19.16 8.93
CA GLY A 65 40.04 19.34 10.16
C GLY A 65 39.43 20.40 11.10
N ILE A 66 38.11 20.56 11.06
CA ILE A 66 37.41 21.53 11.91
C ILE A 66 37.04 20.83 13.23
N PRO A 67 37.46 21.36 14.39
CA PRO A 67 37.05 20.77 15.66
C PRO A 67 35.54 20.92 15.83
N LEU A 68 34.89 19.83 16.26
CA LEU A 68 33.44 19.75 16.42
C LEU A 68 33.10 19.09 17.75
N GLU A 69 31.96 19.47 18.33
CA GLU A 69 31.37 18.83 19.48
C GLU A 69 29.96 18.36 19.11
N ILE A 70 29.69 17.07 19.32
CA ILE A 70 28.36 16.48 19.14
C ILE A 70 27.67 16.47 20.51
N LYS A 71 26.45 17.00 20.57
CA LYS A 71 25.61 17.04 21.78
C LYS A 71 24.22 16.48 21.46
N ALA A 72 23.43 16.18 22.50
CA ALA A 72 22.09 15.60 22.38
C ALA A 72 22.02 14.39 21.43
N GLU A 73 22.80 13.34 21.74
CA GLU A 73 22.80 12.02 21.06
C GLU A 73 23.01 12.04 19.53
N GLY A 74 23.60 13.11 18.97
CA GLY A 74 23.85 13.24 17.53
C GLY A 74 23.00 14.30 16.83
N THR A 75 21.98 14.85 17.50
CA THR A 75 21.05 15.82 16.90
C THR A 75 21.59 17.26 16.85
N GLN A 76 22.62 17.58 17.65
CA GLN A 76 23.20 18.93 17.72
C GLN A 76 24.70 18.92 17.41
N VAL A 77 25.10 19.72 16.41
CA VAL A 77 26.51 19.89 16.01
C VAL A 77 26.99 21.28 16.42
N HIS A 78 28.07 21.33 17.20
CA HIS A 78 28.72 22.55 17.66
C HIS A 78 30.11 22.70 17.04
N VAL A 79 30.50 23.95 16.72
CA VAL A 79 31.80 24.31 16.12
C VAL A 79 32.31 25.63 16.74
N PRO A 80 33.60 26.00 16.59
CA PRO A 80 34.11 27.28 17.11
C PRO A 80 33.31 28.48 16.61
N ILE A 81 32.93 29.38 17.52
CA ILE A 81 32.02 30.51 17.24
C ILE A 81 32.44 31.35 16.03
N GLU A 82 33.75 31.56 15.85
CA GLU A 82 34.36 32.31 14.75
C GLU A 82 34.06 31.73 13.35
N LYS A 83 33.75 30.43 13.27
CA LYS A 83 33.58 29.70 12.01
C LYS A 83 32.11 29.42 11.67
N VAL A 84 31.18 29.61 12.60
CA VAL A 84 29.76 29.25 12.44
C VAL A 84 29.15 29.82 11.16
N SER A 85 29.20 31.14 10.96
CA SER A 85 28.56 31.80 9.82
C SER A 85 29.12 31.35 8.47
N ARG A 86 30.45 31.19 8.39
CA ARG A 86 31.13 30.67 7.20
C ARG A 86 30.74 29.22 6.90
N LEU A 87 30.62 28.39 7.94
CA LEU A 87 30.27 26.98 7.79
C LEU A 87 28.80 26.79 7.45
N ARG A 88 27.87 27.60 7.96
CA ARG A 88 26.47 27.58 7.51
C ARG A 88 26.33 27.91 6.04
N MET A 89 27.04 28.94 5.56
CA MET A 89 27.06 29.29 4.13
C MET A 89 27.61 28.14 3.26
N GLU A 90 28.67 27.47 3.72
CA GLU A 90 29.25 26.33 2.99
C GLU A 90 28.40 25.05 3.05
N MET A 91 27.72 24.77 4.17
CA MET A 91 26.79 23.65 4.26
C MET A 91 25.56 23.90 3.37
N ALA A 92 25.07 25.14 3.30
CA ALA A 92 24.01 25.54 2.37
C ALA A 92 24.45 25.38 0.89
N GLU A 93 25.67 25.77 0.53
CA GLU A 93 26.27 25.51 -0.79
C GLU A 93 26.34 24.00 -1.10
N ALA A 94 26.60 23.17 -0.09
CA ALA A 94 26.60 21.71 -0.20
C ALA A 94 25.20 21.05 -0.13
N GLY A 95 24.12 21.83 0.03
CA GLY A 95 22.76 21.32 0.20
C GLY A 95 22.58 20.51 1.48
N LEU A 96 23.12 20.99 2.60
CA LEU A 96 23.03 20.39 3.93
C LEU A 96 22.54 21.42 4.99
N PRO A 97 21.66 21.03 5.93
CA PRO A 97 20.90 19.76 5.94
C PRO A 97 19.90 19.66 4.78
N LYS A 98 19.47 18.43 4.46
CA LYS A 98 18.36 18.12 3.54
C LYS A 98 17.03 17.91 4.29
N GLY A 99 17.12 17.56 5.57
CA GLY A 99 15.99 17.36 6.49
C GLY A 99 15.45 18.69 7.01
N GLY A 100 14.13 18.75 7.13
CA GLY A 100 13.37 19.98 7.33
C GLY A 100 12.65 20.37 6.03
N ILE A 101 11.39 19.92 5.90
CA ILE A 101 10.52 20.40 4.83
C ILE A 101 10.23 21.87 5.15
N VAL A 102 10.91 22.80 4.49
CA VAL A 102 10.66 24.24 4.66
C VAL A 102 9.33 24.60 3.99
N GLY A 103 8.24 24.26 4.66
CA GLY A 103 6.89 24.65 4.29
C GLY A 103 6.51 26.01 4.88
N TYR A 104 5.21 26.24 5.05
CA TYR A 104 4.67 27.45 5.69
C TYR A 104 5.01 27.59 7.19
N GLU A 105 5.78 26.66 7.77
CA GLU A 105 6.23 26.67 9.17
C GLU A 105 7.11 27.90 9.51
N ILE A 106 7.76 28.48 8.50
CA ILE A 106 8.52 29.75 8.65
C ILE A 106 7.65 30.94 9.06
N PHE A 107 6.32 30.86 8.86
CA PHE A 107 5.38 31.90 9.26
C PHE A 107 4.85 31.70 10.68
N ASP A 108 4.99 30.51 11.26
CA ASP A 108 4.53 30.21 12.62
C ASP A 108 5.53 30.67 13.70
N GLN A 109 6.82 30.83 13.36
CA GLN A 109 7.86 31.29 14.31
C GLN A 109 7.87 32.80 14.58
N ASN A 110 7.09 33.59 13.83
CA ASN A 110 6.99 35.04 13.99
C ASN A 110 5.66 35.42 14.67
N GLU A 111 5.47 35.02 15.92
CA GLU A 111 4.23 35.26 16.71
C GLU A 111 3.95 36.75 17.05
N VAL A 112 4.78 37.69 16.57
CA VAL A 112 4.71 39.09 16.97
C VAL A 112 3.97 39.93 15.91
N ASN A 113 2.66 40.08 16.12
CA ASN A 113 1.73 41.02 15.47
C ASN A 113 1.16 40.66 14.07
N ALA A 114 0.48 39.51 13.92
CA ALA A 114 -0.11 39.11 12.62
C ALA A 114 -1.51 38.44 12.67
N ASP A 115 -2.47 38.99 13.43
CA ASP A 115 -3.91 38.59 13.37
C ASP A 115 -4.61 39.10 12.10
N SER A 116 -4.07 38.75 10.93
CA SER A 116 -4.67 39.04 9.62
C SER A 116 -5.71 37.96 9.26
N SER A 117 -6.80 38.34 8.58
CA SER A 117 -7.77 37.40 8.00
C SER A 117 -7.09 36.30 7.17
N TYR A 118 -6.05 36.66 6.42
CA TYR A 118 -5.25 35.72 5.62
C TYR A 118 -4.58 34.64 6.49
N MET A 119 -4.08 34.99 7.68
CA MET A 119 -3.47 34.02 8.60
C MET A 119 -4.53 33.11 9.23
N HIS A 120 -5.75 33.60 9.45
CA HIS A 120 -6.86 32.77 9.89
C HIS A 120 -7.26 31.75 8.81
N ASP A 121 -7.39 32.18 7.56
CA ASP A 121 -7.71 31.31 6.42
C ASP A 121 -6.67 30.21 6.22
N ILE A 122 -5.37 30.52 6.32
CA ILE A 122 -4.28 29.53 6.23
C ILE A 122 -4.30 28.55 7.41
N LYS A 123 -4.55 29.02 8.65
CA LYS A 123 -4.70 28.13 9.82
C LYS A 123 -5.91 27.19 9.67
N HIS A 124 -7.03 27.70 9.18
CA HIS A 124 -8.24 26.92 8.92
C HIS A 124 -8.04 25.88 7.80
N LEU A 125 -7.41 26.25 6.69
CA LEU A 125 -7.06 25.34 5.60
C LEU A 125 -6.18 24.17 6.09
N ARG A 126 -5.11 24.50 6.83
CA ARG A 126 -4.20 23.50 7.44
C ARG A 126 -4.93 22.58 8.43
N ALA A 127 -5.87 23.11 9.20
CA ALA A 127 -6.69 22.32 10.11
C ALA A 127 -7.58 21.33 9.34
N LEU A 128 -8.25 21.76 8.27
CA LEU A 128 -9.06 20.88 7.40
C LEU A 128 -8.21 19.79 6.73
N GLU A 129 -7.05 20.14 6.15
CA GLU A 129 -6.13 19.17 5.54
C GLU A 129 -5.66 18.13 6.57
N GLY A 130 -5.31 18.56 7.78
CA GLY A 130 -4.89 17.68 8.88
C GLY A 130 -6.01 16.79 9.42
N GLU A 131 -7.24 17.31 9.52
CA GLU A 131 -8.41 16.55 9.97
C GLU A 131 -8.78 15.47 8.94
N LEU A 132 -8.87 15.83 7.66
CA LEU A 132 -9.12 14.89 6.57
C LEU A 132 -8.01 13.82 6.47
N ALA A 133 -6.75 14.22 6.61
CA ALA A 133 -5.63 13.28 6.66
C ALA A 133 -5.79 12.27 7.80
N ARG A 134 -6.22 12.69 9.00
CA ARG A 134 -6.49 11.78 10.13
C ARG A 134 -7.66 10.85 9.85
N THR A 135 -8.78 11.37 9.35
CA THR A 135 -9.97 10.56 9.01
C THR A 135 -9.63 9.49 7.97
N ILE A 136 -8.95 9.85 6.89
CA ILE A 136 -8.53 8.90 5.84
C ILE A 136 -7.50 7.89 6.39
N SER A 137 -6.59 8.32 7.28
CA SER A 137 -5.61 7.43 7.93
C SER A 137 -6.25 6.41 8.89
N SER A 138 -7.47 6.64 9.38
CA SER A 138 -8.20 5.64 10.17
C SER A 138 -8.81 4.51 9.34
N LEU A 139 -8.83 4.63 7.99
CA LEU A 139 -9.38 3.61 7.11
C LEU A 139 -8.48 2.39 7.01
N GLU A 140 -9.08 1.21 7.14
CA GLU A 140 -8.39 -0.07 7.13
C GLU A 140 -7.65 -0.31 5.80
N GLY A 141 -6.31 -0.27 5.87
CA GLY A 141 -5.38 -0.40 4.74
C GLY A 141 -4.45 0.79 4.56
N VAL A 142 -4.87 1.98 5.01
CA VAL A 142 -4.06 3.21 5.00
C VAL A 142 -3.16 3.23 6.24
N VAL A 143 -1.91 3.69 6.08
CA VAL A 143 -0.94 3.91 7.17
C VAL A 143 -0.87 5.40 7.50
N SER A 144 -0.81 6.23 6.47
CA SER A 144 -0.96 7.67 6.57
C SER A 144 -1.50 8.23 5.26
N ALA A 145 -2.23 9.34 5.35
CA ALA A 145 -2.68 10.13 4.21
C ALA A 145 -2.09 11.53 4.29
N ARG A 146 -1.80 12.13 3.14
CA ARG A 146 -1.50 13.55 2.99
C ARG A 146 -2.55 14.14 2.06
N VAL A 147 -3.24 15.18 2.52
CA VAL A 147 -4.28 15.89 1.78
C VAL A 147 -3.77 17.29 1.48
N HIS A 148 -3.94 17.73 0.24
CA HIS A 148 -3.74 19.12 -0.17
C HIS A 148 -5.03 19.65 -0.78
N LEU A 149 -5.49 20.80 -0.29
CA LEU A 149 -6.71 21.47 -0.74
C LEU A 149 -6.37 22.78 -1.44
N VAL A 150 -6.87 22.96 -2.66
CA VAL A 150 -6.78 24.21 -3.41
C VAL A 150 -8.15 24.89 -3.32
N LEU A 151 -8.25 25.92 -2.47
CA LEU A 151 -9.46 26.73 -2.34
C LEU A 151 -9.33 28.03 -3.14
N PRO A 152 -10.33 28.40 -3.95
CA PRO A 152 -10.34 29.66 -4.68
C PRO A 152 -10.50 30.86 -3.72
N LYS A 153 -9.86 31.98 -4.04
CA LYS A 153 -10.00 33.21 -3.25
C LYS A 153 -11.35 33.89 -3.57
N ARG A 154 -11.97 34.47 -2.55
CA ARG A 154 -13.19 35.29 -2.69
C ARG A 154 -12.84 36.69 -3.18
N GLU A 155 -12.74 36.85 -4.50
CA GLU A 155 -12.62 38.15 -5.15
C GLU A 155 -14.01 38.64 -5.58
N LEU A 156 -14.30 39.93 -5.33
CA LEU A 156 -15.64 40.51 -5.49
C LEU A 156 -16.11 40.69 -6.95
N PHE A 157 -15.25 40.40 -7.94
CA PHE A 157 -15.47 40.81 -9.34
C PHE A 157 -15.01 39.80 -10.41
N ILE A 158 -14.96 38.49 -10.12
CA ILE A 158 -14.66 37.46 -11.14
C ILE A 158 -15.97 36.97 -11.78
N LYS A 159 -16.00 36.89 -13.13
CA LYS A 159 -17.15 36.37 -13.91
C LYS A 159 -17.26 34.85 -13.91
N GLU A 160 -16.17 34.16 -13.59
CA GLU A 160 -16.02 32.71 -13.73
C GLU A 160 -15.32 32.17 -12.47
N HIS A 161 -16.05 31.40 -11.68
CA HIS A 161 -15.54 30.89 -10.41
C HIS A 161 -14.62 29.70 -10.65
N GLN A 162 -13.34 29.82 -10.29
CA GLN A 162 -12.44 28.67 -10.20
C GLN A 162 -13.00 27.66 -9.19
N GLN A 163 -13.10 26.40 -9.58
CA GLN A 163 -13.58 25.34 -8.71
C GLN A 163 -12.48 24.93 -7.71
N PRO A 164 -12.84 24.58 -6.46
CA PRO A 164 -11.91 23.91 -5.55
C PRO A 164 -11.42 22.58 -6.13
N SER A 165 -10.19 22.20 -5.79
CA SER A 165 -9.64 20.88 -6.12
C SER A 165 -8.84 20.30 -4.95
N ALA A 166 -8.64 18.98 -4.97
CA ALA A 166 -7.89 18.29 -3.92
C ALA A 166 -6.94 17.24 -4.51
N SER A 167 -5.78 17.06 -3.88
CA SER A 167 -4.91 15.92 -4.13
C SER A 167 -4.61 15.16 -2.84
N ILE A 168 -4.70 13.84 -2.90
CA ILE A 168 -4.54 12.94 -1.76
C ILE A 168 -3.45 11.93 -2.09
N VAL A 169 -2.41 11.86 -1.26
CA VAL A 169 -1.38 10.83 -1.34
C VAL A 169 -1.58 9.84 -0.19
N LEU A 170 -1.73 8.57 -0.50
CA LEU A 170 -1.97 7.49 0.44
C LEU A 170 -0.71 6.62 0.58
N HIS A 171 -0.21 6.50 1.81
CA HIS A 171 0.78 5.49 2.15
C HIS A 171 0.06 4.25 2.66
N MET A 172 0.22 3.13 1.97
CA MET A 172 -0.53 1.90 2.23
C MET A 172 0.34 0.82 2.88
N ARG A 173 -0.28 -0.15 3.58
CA ARG A 173 0.46 -1.35 4.01
C ARG A 173 0.79 -2.19 2.78
N ARG A 174 2.07 -2.59 2.64
CA ARG A 174 2.69 -3.30 1.48
C ARG A 174 2.03 -4.63 1.01
N SER A 175 0.87 -4.99 1.54
CA SER A 175 0.16 -6.25 1.25
C SER A 175 -1.35 -6.07 1.04
N LYS A 176 -1.90 -4.86 1.10
CA LYS A 176 -3.32 -4.59 0.79
C LYS A 176 -3.46 -3.44 -0.20
N LYS A 177 -4.01 -3.72 -1.39
CA LYS A 177 -4.53 -2.68 -2.29
C LYS A 177 -5.89 -2.18 -1.78
N LEU A 178 -6.20 -0.90 -1.99
CA LEU A 178 -7.54 -0.37 -1.76
C LEU A 178 -8.48 -0.87 -2.87
N ASN A 179 -9.69 -1.29 -2.49
CA ASN A 179 -10.76 -1.58 -3.44
C ASN A 179 -11.38 -0.27 -3.95
N GLN A 180 -11.86 -0.24 -5.20
CA GLN A 180 -12.45 0.94 -5.84
C GLN A 180 -13.57 1.58 -5.00
N SER A 181 -14.39 0.76 -4.33
CA SER A 181 -15.44 1.25 -3.41
C SER A 181 -14.88 2.05 -2.22
N LYS A 182 -13.71 1.66 -1.68
CA LYS A 182 -13.01 2.42 -0.62
C LYS A 182 -12.41 3.72 -1.18
N VAL A 183 -11.93 3.71 -2.42
CA VAL A 183 -11.39 4.91 -3.10
C VAL A 183 -12.50 5.94 -3.35
N PHE A 184 -13.64 5.53 -3.90
CA PHE A 184 -14.82 6.38 -4.07
C PHE A 184 -15.32 6.95 -2.74
N ALA A 185 -15.34 6.14 -1.67
CA ALA A 185 -15.71 6.63 -0.35
C ALA A 185 -14.78 7.76 0.15
N ILE A 186 -13.47 7.68 -0.14
CA ILE A 186 -12.52 8.76 0.18
C ILE A 186 -12.80 10.02 -0.65
N GLN A 187 -13.06 9.90 -1.96
CA GLN A 187 -13.40 11.05 -2.81
C GLN A 187 -14.67 11.77 -2.31
N HIS A 188 -15.74 11.02 -2.05
CA HIS A 188 -17.00 11.60 -1.56
C HIS A 188 -16.89 12.19 -0.16
N LEU A 189 -16.08 11.59 0.73
CA LEU A 189 -15.80 12.14 2.06
C LEU A 189 -15.11 13.50 1.96
N VAL A 190 -14.10 13.63 1.11
CA VAL A 190 -13.35 14.90 0.94
C VAL A 190 -14.18 15.94 0.19
N ALA A 191 -14.91 15.56 -0.86
CA ALA A 191 -15.84 16.46 -1.56
C ALA A 191 -16.94 17.00 -0.63
N SER A 192 -17.51 16.15 0.23
CA SER A 192 -18.55 16.58 1.19
C SER A 192 -18.02 17.49 2.31
N ALA A 193 -16.72 17.42 2.61
CA ALA A 193 -16.08 18.22 3.65
C ALA A 193 -15.62 19.61 3.19
N VAL A 194 -15.56 19.86 1.88
CA VAL A 194 -15.02 21.10 1.31
C VAL A 194 -16.08 21.82 0.46
N PRO A 195 -16.53 23.04 0.83
CA PRO A 195 -17.59 23.74 0.12
C PRO A 195 -17.27 23.96 -1.36
N GLY A 196 -18.12 23.39 -2.24
CA GLY A 196 -18.00 23.51 -3.69
C GLY A 196 -17.01 22.56 -4.36
N LEU A 197 -16.36 21.66 -3.61
CA LEU A 197 -15.50 20.62 -4.18
C LEU A 197 -16.36 19.47 -4.74
N ILE A 198 -16.17 19.13 -6.00
CA ILE A 198 -16.77 17.93 -6.63
C ILE A 198 -15.83 16.73 -6.50
N ALA A 199 -16.37 15.51 -6.47
CA ALA A 199 -15.59 14.28 -6.29
C ALA A 199 -14.54 14.07 -7.40
N ASP A 200 -14.84 14.51 -8.62
CA ASP A 200 -13.99 14.33 -9.81
C ASP A 200 -12.79 15.28 -9.81
N ALA A 201 -12.84 16.33 -9.00
CA ALA A 201 -11.74 17.24 -8.70
C ALA A 201 -10.85 16.76 -7.55
N VAL A 202 -11.06 15.52 -7.06
CA VAL A 202 -10.24 14.87 -6.01
C VAL A 202 -9.38 13.76 -6.63
N ALA A 203 -8.09 14.05 -6.85
CA ALA A 203 -7.11 13.06 -7.30
C ALA A 203 -6.56 12.26 -6.11
N ILE A 204 -6.44 10.93 -6.24
CA ILE A 204 -5.92 10.04 -5.18
C ILE A 204 -4.79 9.17 -5.75
N ILE A 205 -3.61 9.19 -5.13
CA ILE A 205 -2.39 8.53 -5.60
C ILE A 205 -1.81 7.66 -4.46
N ASP A 206 -1.23 6.50 -4.77
CA ASP A 206 -0.53 5.64 -3.80
C ASP A 206 0.98 5.97 -3.65
N ASP A 207 1.65 5.30 -2.70
CA ASP A 207 3.08 5.48 -2.44
C ASP A 207 4.02 4.98 -3.55
N GLN A 208 3.48 4.32 -4.57
CA GLN A 208 4.19 3.85 -5.76
C GLN A 208 3.94 4.77 -6.98
N GLY A 209 3.12 5.82 -6.83
CA GLY A 209 2.77 6.75 -7.89
C GLY A 209 1.60 6.31 -8.77
N ASN A 210 0.87 5.25 -8.41
CA ASN A 210 -0.32 4.83 -9.14
C ASN A 210 -1.50 5.74 -8.78
N LEU A 211 -2.16 6.27 -9.80
CA LEU A 211 -3.42 7.02 -9.65
C LEU A 211 -4.56 6.03 -9.34
N LEU A 212 -5.11 6.10 -8.13
CA LEU A 212 -6.19 5.25 -7.63
C LEU A 212 -7.58 5.81 -7.99
N ALA A 213 -7.72 7.14 -7.99
CA ALA A 213 -8.93 7.86 -8.40
C ALA A 213 -8.66 8.67 -9.66
N LYS A 214 -9.45 8.43 -10.71
CA LYS A 214 -9.39 9.13 -11.99
C LYS A 214 -10.63 10.01 -12.18
N SER A 215 -10.46 11.14 -12.84
CA SER A 215 -11.57 12.02 -13.25
C SER A 215 -12.30 11.46 -14.47
N ASP A 216 -13.57 11.86 -14.64
CA ASP A 216 -14.46 11.41 -15.73
C ASP A 216 -13.84 11.48 -17.14
N ALA A 217 -12.96 12.44 -17.40
CA ALA A 217 -12.27 12.62 -18.69
C ALA A 217 -11.36 11.44 -19.10
N GLU A 218 -10.84 10.64 -18.17
CA GLU A 218 -10.15 9.37 -18.49
C GLU A 218 -11.08 8.15 -18.38
N MET A 219 -12.30 8.36 -17.89
CA MET A 219 -13.24 7.29 -17.61
C MET A 219 -13.88 6.75 -18.89
N ASP A 220 -14.04 7.57 -19.93
CA ASP A 220 -14.41 7.14 -21.30
C ASP A 220 -13.45 6.10 -21.88
N SER A 221 -12.13 6.29 -21.69
CA SER A 221 -11.11 5.35 -22.19
C SER A 221 -11.20 3.99 -21.51
N GLN A 222 -11.47 3.98 -20.19
CA GLN A 222 -11.62 2.74 -19.41
C GLN A 222 -13.01 2.10 -19.59
N HIS A 223 -14.06 2.89 -19.86
CA HIS A 223 -15.38 2.35 -20.21
C HIS A 223 -15.29 1.57 -21.52
N GLN A 224 -14.56 2.08 -22.51
CA GLN A 224 -14.36 1.38 -23.77
C GLN A 224 -13.63 0.03 -23.59
N THR A 225 -12.61 -0.05 -22.71
CA THR A 225 -11.95 -1.33 -22.40
C THR A 225 -12.84 -2.29 -21.61
N ASN A 226 -13.60 -1.79 -20.63
CA ASN A 226 -14.47 -2.62 -19.80
C ASN A 226 -15.67 -3.18 -20.59
N ILE A 227 -16.20 -2.40 -21.54
CA ILE A 227 -17.26 -2.84 -22.46
C ILE A 227 -16.72 -3.94 -23.39
N GLU A 228 -15.53 -3.77 -23.96
CA GLU A 228 -14.94 -4.78 -24.84
C GLU A 228 -14.57 -6.07 -24.08
N GLU A 229 -14.06 -5.99 -22.85
CA GLU A 229 -13.87 -7.17 -21.97
C GLU A 229 -15.20 -7.89 -21.69
N THR A 230 -16.25 -7.13 -21.33
CA THR A 230 -17.59 -7.68 -21.08
C THR A 230 -18.18 -8.35 -22.32
N ARG A 231 -17.97 -7.75 -23.49
CA ARG A 231 -18.39 -8.28 -24.79
C ARG A 231 -17.68 -9.60 -25.10
N MET A 232 -16.34 -9.63 -25.04
CA MET A 232 -15.54 -10.83 -25.28
C MET A 232 -15.92 -11.97 -24.33
N ALA A 233 -16.20 -11.65 -23.06
CA ALA A 233 -16.67 -12.62 -22.07
C ALA A 233 -18.06 -13.18 -22.42
N TYR A 234 -18.98 -12.34 -22.90
CA TYR A 234 -20.30 -12.76 -23.36
C TYR A 234 -20.24 -13.65 -24.61
N GLU A 235 -19.46 -13.24 -25.62
CA GLU A 235 -19.23 -13.99 -26.86
C GLU A 235 -18.63 -15.36 -26.55
N THR A 236 -17.54 -15.41 -25.78
CA THR A 236 -16.86 -16.65 -25.37
C THR A 236 -17.79 -17.59 -24.58
N ARG A 237 -18.54 -17.07 -23.60
CA ARG A 237 -19.48 -17.86 -22.80
C ARG A 237 -20.60 -18.44 -23.66
N THR A 238 -21.10 -17.67 -24.63
CA THR A 238 -22.17 -18.10 -25.53
C THR A 238 -21.68 -19.17 -26.50
N ALA A 239 -20.48 -19.01 -27.07
CA ALA A 239 -19.83 -20.02 -27.90
C ALA A 239 -19.64 -21.36 -27.14
N GLN A 240 -19.08 -21.31 -25.93
CA GLN A 240 -18.91 -22.49 -25.07
C GLN A 240 -20.24 -23.16 -24.69
N MET A 241 -21.30 -22.37 -24.47
CA MET A 241 -22.64 -22.91 -24.22
C MET A 241 -23.18 -23.65 -25.45
N ILE A 242 -23.03 -23.09 -26.65
CA ILE A 242 -23.44 -23.73 -27.91
C ILE A 242 -22.66 -25.03 -28.12
N GLU A 243 -21.33 -24.99 -28.01
CA GLU A 243 -20.47 -26.17 -28.13
C GLU A 243 -20.85 -27.25 -27.11
N GLY A 244 -21.09 -26.88 -25.84
CA GLY A 244 -21.51 -27.79 -24.77
C GLY A 244 -22.92 -28.37 -24.91
N LEU A 245 -23.82 -27.70 -25.64
CA LEU A 245 -25.15 -28.21 -25.97
C LEU A 245 -25.11 -29.16 -27.17
N VAL A 246 -24.43 -28.76 -28.25
CA VAL A 246 -24.38 -29.51 -29.51
C VAL A 246 -23.48 -30.75 -29.41
N SER A 247 -22.35 -30.68 -28.69
CA SER A 247 -21.42 -31.80 -28.48
C SER A 247 -22.07 -33.03 -27.82
N LYS A 248 -23.13 -32.86 -27.02
CA LYS A 248 -23.90 -33.98 -26.46
C LYS A 248 -24.60 -34.82 -27.53
N TYR A 249 -24.84 -34.25 -28.71
CA TYR A 249 -25.47 -34.94 -29.85
C TYR A 249 -24.46 -35.35 -30.93
N VAL A 250 -23.49 -34.48 -31.24
CA VAL A 250 -22.53 -34.71 -32.34
C VAL A 250 -21.21 -35.36 -31.91
N GLY A 251 -20.92 -35.37 -30.60
CA GLY A 251 -19.66 -35.80 -30.00
C GLY A 251 -18.77 -34.63 -29.55
N PRO A 252 -17.83 -34.86 -28.62
CA PRO A 252 -16.80 -33.88 -28.27
C PRO A 252 -15.88 -33.62 -29.47
N GLU A 253 -15.28 -32.42 -29.54
CA GLU A 253 -14.40 -31.96 -30.64
C GLU A 253 -15.07 -31.89 -32.04
N LYS A 254 -16.36 -32.25 -32.19
CA LYS A 254 -17.12 -32.28 -33.45
C LYS A 254 -18.06 -31.10 -33.70
N VAL A 255 -17.90 -30.04 -32.91
CA VAL A 255 -18.60 -28.76 -33.10
C VAL A 255 -17.64 -27.63 -32.80
N ARG A 256 -17.75 -26.56 -33.59
CA ARG A 256 -17.12 -25.27 -33.33
C ARG A 256 -18.18 -24.18 -33.44
N ALA A 257 -18.27 -23.29 -32.46
CA ALA A 257 -19.16 -22.14 -32.51
C ALA A 257 -18.35 -20.85 -32.43
N GLU A 258 -18.68 -19.89 -33.29
CA GLU A 258 -18.20 -18.51 -33.22
C GLU A 258 -19.40 -17.59 -32.99
N VAL A 259 -19.25 -16.64 -32.07
CA VAL A 259 -20.32 -15.72 -31.67
C VAL A 259 -19.78 -14.30 -31.68
N THR A 260 -20.50 -13.39 -32.31
CA THR A 260 -20.23 -11.96 -32.26
C THR A 260 -21.47 -11.23 -31.76
N ALA A 261 -21.31 -10.43 -30.71
CA ALA A 261 -22.35 -9.60 -30.14
C ALA A 261 -22.05 -8.13 -30.40
N GLU A 262 -23.04 -7.38 -30.88
CA GLU A 262 -23.00 -5.92 -30.90
C GLU A 262 -23.76 -5.40 -29.70
N ILE A 263 -23.12 -4.52 -28.93
CA ILE A 263 -23.69 -3.92 -27.73
C ILE A 263 -24.07 -2.47 -28.04
N ASP A 264 -25.25 -2.07 -27.57
CA ASP A 264 -25.68 -0.68 -27.56
C ASP A 264 -25.04 0.03 -26.36
N ILE A 265 -24.09 0.92 -26.66
CA ILE A 265 -23.29 1.67 -25.68
C ILE A 265 -23.99 3.00 -25.31
N ASP A 266 -24.94 3.45 -26.12
CA ASP A 266 -25.48 4.81 -26.06
C ASP A 266 -26.36 5.01 -24.81
N ARG A 267 -25.83 5.75 -23.83
CA ARG A 267 -26.57 6.13 -22.62
C ARG A 267 -27.37 7.42 -22.85
N PHE A 268 -28.66 7.27 -23.14
CA PHE A 268 -29.57 8.41 -23.16
C PHE A 268 -30.19 8.65 -21.78
N SER A 269 -30.00 9.86 -21.24
CA SER A 269 -30.66 10.36 -20.03
C SER A 269 -31.58 11.51 -20.44
N GLN A 270 -32.89 11.25 -20.47
CA GLN A 270 -33.89 12.29 -20.71
C GLN A 270 -34.42 12.81 -19.38
N GLU A 271 -34.30 14.11 -19.16
CA GLU A 271 -34.93 14.81 -18.06
C GLU A 271 -36.10 15.64 -18.62
N GLU A 272 -37.33 15.25 -18.28
CA GLU A 272 -38.53 15.98 -18.65
C GLU A 272 -39.04 16.74 -17.43
N GLU A 273 -39.03 18.07 -17.51
CA GLU A 273 -39.59 18.95 -16.49
C GLU A 273 -40.99 19.39 -16.89
N ARG A 274 -42.01 18.95 -16.15
CA ARG A 274 -43.40 19.34 -16.35
C ARG A 274 -43.88 20.24 -15.21
N TYR A 275 -44.37 21.41 -15.58
CA TYR A 275 -45.01 22.35 -14.67
C TYR A 275 -46.53 22.21 -14.76
N ASP A 276 -47.21 22.21 -13.61
CA ASP A 276 -48.66 22.38 -13.57
C ASP A 276 -49.00 23.86 -13.30
N PRO A 277 -49.44 24.63 -14.32
CA PRO A 277 -49.80 26.04 -14.15
C PRO A 277 -51.12 26.25 -13.39
N GLN A 278 -51.91 25.20 -13.15
CA GLN A 278 -53.19 25.28 -12.41
C GLN A 278 -52.98 25.00 -10.91
N GLY A 279 -52.03 24.13 -10.56
CA GLY A 279 -51.66 23.77 -9.18
C GLY A 279 -50.77 24.80 -8.46
N GLN A 280 -51.03 26.10 -8.65
CA GLN A 280 -50.28 27.18 -7.99
C GLN A 280 -50.72 27.35 -6.54
N VAL A 281 -49.79 27.22 -5.59
CA VAL A 281 -50.05 27.47 -4.17
C VAL A 281 -49.37 28.77 -3.77
N GLU A 282 -50.09 29.63 -3.04
CA GLU A 282 -49.58 30.91 -2.57
C GLU A 282 -48.54 30.68 -1.45
N ARG A 283 -47.25 30.91 -1.75
CA ARG A 283 -46.14 30.66 -0.83
C ARG A 283 -45.96 31.78 0.19
N SER A 284 -46.18 33.03 -0.20
CA SER A 284 -46.21 34.16 0.74
C SER A 284 -46.95 35.38 0.18
N ARG A 285 -47.74 36.02 1.07
CA ARG A 285 -48.36 37.32 0.85
C ARG A 285 -47.67 38.38 1.69
N LYS A 286 -47.27 39.50 1.09
CA LYS A 286 -46.78 40.67 1.83
C LYS A 286 -47.54 41.91 1.42
N ILE A 287 -48.51 42.28 2.25
CA ILE A 287 -49.28 43.53 2.12
C ILE A 287 -48.52 44.63 2.87
N ILE A 288 -48.03 45.62 2.14
CA ILE A 288 -47.38 46.80 2.70
C ILE A 288 -48.34 47.99 2.51
N ARG A 289 -49.05 48.34 3.59
CA ARG A 289 -49.83 49.59 3.64
C ARG A 289 -48.93 50.70 4.17
N LYS A 290 -48.71 51.74 3.38
CA LYS A 290 -48.07 52.99 3.82
C LYS A 290 -49.15 54.07 3.92
N SER A 291 -49.57 54.39 5.13
CA SER A 291 -50.44 55.54 5.36
C SER A 291 -49.63 56.81 5.59
N LYS A 292 -49.81 57.76 4.67
CA LYS A 292 -49.53 59.18 4.86
C LYS A 292 -50.65 59.94 4.15
N GLU A 293 -51.49 60.61 4.92
CA GLU A 293 -52.54 61.43 4.32
C GLU A 293 -51.93 62.52 3.42
N PRO A 294 -52.57 62.84 2.28
CA PRO A 294 -53.91 62.40 1.88
C PRO A 294 -53.94 61.24 0.84
N HIS A 295 -52.95 60.32 0.83
CA HIS A 295 -53.04 59.14 -0.06
C HIS A 295 -52.46 57.86 0.55
N ASP A 296 -53.34 56.87 0.78
CA ASP A 296 -52.96 55.51 1.15
C ASP A 296 -52.51 54.74 -0.10
N LEU A 297 -51.24 54.34 -0.11
CA LEU A 297 -50.70 53.39 -1.09
C LEU A 297 -50.59 52.01 -0.43
N THR A 298 -51.35 51.05 -0.98
CA THR A 298 -51.26 49.63 -0.61
C THR A 298 -50.50 48.89 -1.71
N GLU A 299 -49.29 48.43 -1.40
CA GLU A 299 -48.51 47.53 -2.27
C GLU A 299 -48.73 46.10 -1.77
N GLU A 300 -49.28 45.22 -2.62
CA GLU A 300 -49.44 43.80 -2.34
C GLU A 300 -48.49 43.00 -3.24
N ASN A 301 -47.53 42.30 -2.64
CA ASN A 301 -46.68 41.34 -3.34
C ASN A 301 -47.08 39.92 -2.95
N ILE A 302 -47.40 39.10 -3.96
CA ILE A 302 -47.79 37.70 -3.82
C ILE A 302 -46.75 36.83 -4.51
N SER A 303 -46.18 35.86 -3.79
CA SER A 303 -45.27 34.86 -4.32
C SER A 303 -46.00 33.53 -4.50
N TYR A 304 -46.00 32.99 -5.72
CA TYR A 304 -46.56 31.67 -6.03
C TYR A 304 -45.47 30.61 -6.11
N GLU A 305 -45.80 29.38 -5.71
CA GLU A 305 -44.98 28.20 -5.95
C GLU A 305 -45.73 27.26 -6.91
N VAL A 306 -45.05 26.87 -8.00
CA VAL A 306 -45.60 26.02 -9.05
C VAL A 306 -45.12 24.59 -8.83
N SER A 307 -46.04 23.64 -8.82
CA SER A 307 -45.69 22.23 -8.69
C SER A 307 -44.88 21.76 -9.91
N LYS A 308 -43.67 21.28 -9.67
CA LYS A 308 -42.73 20.74 -10.68
C LYS A 308 -42.66 19.22 -10.57
N LEU A 309 -43.01 18.51 -11.64
CA LEU A 309 -42.71 17.10 -11.79
C LEU A 309 -41.44 16.94 -12.62
N VAL A 310 -40.38 16.41 -12.01
CA VAL A 310 -39.14 16.03 -12.71
C VAL A 310 -39.22 14.53 -13.00
N GLN A 311 -39.34 14.15 -14.26
CA GLN A 311 -39.26 12.75 -14.68
C GLN A 311 -37.91 12.51 -15.35
N LYS A 312 -37.03 11.77 -14.66
CA LYS A 312 -35.74 11.34 -15.17
C LYS A 312 -35.84 9.91 -15.71
N GLN A 313 -35.74 9.74 -17.02
CA GLN A 313 -35.61 8.43 -17.66
C GLN A 313 -34.15 8.22 -18.06
N SER A 314 -33.51 7.18 -17.51
CA SER A 314 -32.16 6.75 -17.89
C SER A 314 -32.27 5.37 -18.52
N LYS A 315 -31.85 5.24 -19.79
CA LYS A 315 -31.60 3.92 -20.37
C LYS A 315 -30.26 3.40 -19.85
N GLU A 316 -30.20 2.16 -19.40
CA GLU A 316 -28.94 1.50 -19.05
C GLU A 316 -28.17 1.13 -20.32
N SER A 317 -26.86 1.40 -20.32
CA SER A 317 -25.94 1.02 -21.41
C SER A 317 -25.55 -0.45 -21.24
N GLY A 318 -25.32 -1.18 -22.35
CA GLY A 318 -24.93 -2.59 -22.31
C GLY A 318 -25.95 -3.59 -22.86
N SER A 319 -27.09 -3.14 -23.41
CA SER A 319 -28.05 -4.05 -24.06
C SER A 319 -27.53 -4.59 -25.39
N ILE A 320 -27.72 -5.89 -25.67
CA ILE A 320 -27.34 -6.50 -26.94
C ILE A 320 -28.22 -5.93 -28.07
N ARG A 321 -27.58 -5.24 -29.02
CA ARG A 321 -28.20 -4.69 -30.22
C ARG A 321 -28.46 -5.76 -31.27
N ARG A 322 -27.51 -6.69 -31.44
CA ARG A 322 -27.55 -7.77 -32.44
C ARG A 322 -26.61 -8.91 -32.03
N LEU A 323 -27.02 -10.15 -32.26
CA LEU A 323 -26.18 -11.35 -32.13
C LEU A 323 -25.98 -12.03 -33.48
N SER A 324 -24.73 -12.35 -33.84
CA SER A 324 -24.36 -13.14 -35.01
C SER A 324 -23.69 -14.42 -34.56
N VAL A 325 -24.22 -15.57 -34.98
CA VAL A 325 -23.77 -16.90 -34.56
C VAL A 325 -23.52 -17.78 -35.79
N ALA A 326 -22.31 -18.31 -35.90
CA ALA A 326 -21.91 -19.29 -36.90
C ALA A 326 -21.50 -20.58 -36.19
N VAL A 327 -22.13 -21.70 -36.56
CA VAL A 327 -21.84 -23.01 -35.94
C VAL A 327 -21.47 -24.01 -37.03
N VAL A 328 -20.27 -24.58 -36.91
CA VAL A 328 -19.75 -25.61 -37.81
C VAL A 328 -19.82 -26.96 -37.09
N VAL A 329 -20.33 -27.96 -37.78
CA VAL A 329 -20.73 -29.25 -37.20
C VAL A 329 -20.15 -30.39 -38.05
N ASP A 330 -19.36 -31.28 -37.43
CA ASP A 330 -18.64 -32.35 -38.12
C ASP A 330 -19.44 -33.65 -38.24
N GLY A 331 -19.41 -34.28 -39.41
CA GLY A 331 -20.29 -35.37 -39.82
C GLY A 331 -20.12 -36.71 -39.09
N HIS A 332 -20.78 -37.73 -39.65
CA HIS A 332 -20.66 -39.10 -39.19
C HIS A 332 -19.48 -39.78 -39.91
N TYR A 333 -18.86 -40.72 -39.23
CA TYR A 333 -17.80 -41.55 -39.80
C TYR A 333 -18.22 -43.00 -39.56
N LEU A 334 -18.45 -43.73 -40.65
CA LEU A 334 -18.83 -45.14 -40.61
C LEU A 334 -17.64 -45.96 -41.08
N LEU A 335 -17.37 -47.09 -40.44
CA LEU A 335 -16.38 -48.02 -40.96
C LEU A 335 -16.95 -48.72 -42.19
N ASN A 336 -16.20 -48.73 -43.29
CA ASN A 336 -16.47 -49.61 -44.43
C ASN A 336 -16.07 -51.06 -44.11
N ASP A 337 -16.36 -51.99 -45.02
CA ASP A 337 -16.00 -53.42 -44.88
C ASP A 337 -14.48 -53.69 -44.79
N GLN A 338 -13.65 -52.67 -45.05
CA GLN A 338 -12.19 -52.71 -44.97
C GLN A 338 -11.65 -52.10 -43.66
N GLY A 339 -12.53 -51.61 -42.79
CA GLY A 339 -12.17 -51.00 -41.50
C GLY A 339 -11.76 -49.52 -41.57
N GLU A 340 -11.97 -48.86 -42.72
CA GLU A 340 -11.65 -47.44 -42.92
C GLU A 340 -12.85 -46.54 -42.61
N GLU A 341 -12.61 -45.40 -41.96
CA GLU A 341 -13.64 -44.41 -41.63
C GLU A 341 -14.05 -43.56 -42.84
N VAL A 342 -15.20 -43.86 -43.43
CA VAL A 342 -15.82 -43.08 -44.51
C VAL A 342 -16.68 -41.96 -43.93
N TYR A 343 -16.43 -40.71 -44.38
CA TYR A 343 -17.23 -39.55 -43.99
C TYR A 343 -18.62 -39.58 -44.62
N GLN A 344 -19.65 -39.39 -43.80
CA GLN A 344 -21.03 -39.17 -44.22
C GLN A 344 -21.54 -37.83 -43.67
N PRO A 345 -22.01 -36.92 -44.53
CA PRO A 345 -22.61 -35.66 -44.08
C PRO A 345 -23.92 -35.92 -43.31
N ARG A 346 -24.23 -35.04 -42.34
CA ARG A 346 -25.53 -35.04 -41.64
C ARG A 346 -26.67 -34.70 -42.59
N SER A 347 -27.85 -35.20 -42.28
CA SER A 347 -29.08 -34.89 -43.01
C SER A 347 -29.53 -33.45 -42.75
N GLN A 348 -30.25 -32.85 -43.73
CA GLN A 348 -30.78 -31.51 -43.56
C GLN A 348 -31.76 -31.40 -42.37
N GLU A 349 -32.54 -32.45 -42.09
CA GLU A 349 -33.43 -32.47 -40.93
C GLU A 349 -32.70 -32.38 -39.59
N GLU A 350 -31.53 -33.03 -39.47
CA GLU A 350 -30.70 -32.93 -38.26
C GLU A 350 -30.13 -31.52 -38.12
N MET A 351 -29.68 -30.92 -39.23
CA MET A 351 -29.19 -29.55 -39.24
C MET A 351 -30.29 -28.54 -38.84
N ASP A 352 -31.52 -28.74 -39.31
CA ASP A 352 -32.68 -27.92 -38.93
C ASP A 352 -33.07 -28.10 -37.45
N LYS A 353 -32.96 -29.32 -36.91
CA LYS A 353 -33.18 -29.62 -35.48
C LYS A 353 -32.10 -28.94 -34.62
N LEU A 354 -30.83 -29.04 -35.01
CA LEU A 354 -29.70 -28.35 -34.36
C LEU A 354 -29.88 -26.83 -34.41
N LYS A 355 -30.25 -26.26 -35.56
CA LYS A 355 -30.51 -24.83 -35.72
C LYS A 355 -31.62 -24.33 -34.78
N LYS A 356 -32.71 -25.09 -34.64
CA LYS A 356 -33.79 -24.76 -33.67
C LYS A 356 -33.33 -24.84 -32.22
N LEU A 357 -32.54 -25.85 -31.86
CA LEU A 357 -31.97 -26.00 -30.52
C LEU A 357 -31.06 -24.82 -30.17
N ILE A 358 -30.14 -24.45 -31.07
CA ILE A 358 -29.22 -23.34 -30.89
C ILE A 358 -29.98 -22.01 -30.78
N ALA A 359 -30.94 -21.75 -31.68
CA ALA A 359 -31.78 -20.55 -31.66
C ALA A 359 -32.51 -20.36 -30.31
N SER A 360 -33.07 -21.45 -29.77
CA SER A 360 -33.74 -21.43 -28.47
C SER A 360 -32.78 -21.21 -27.30
N ALA A 361 -31.54 -21.70 -27.38
CA ALA A 361 -30.55 -21.58 -26.31
C ALA A 361 -29.94 -20.18 -26.21
N ILE A 362 -29.66 -19.54 -27.36
CA ILE A 362 -29.11 -18.17 -27.41
C ILE A 362 -30.17 -17.08 -27.23
N GLY A 363 -31.46 -17.43 -27.17
CA GLY A 363 -32.57 -16.48 -27.15
C GLY A 363 -32.64 -15.63 -28.42
N PHE A 364 -32.53 -16.29 -29.58
CA PHE A 364 -32.54 -15.66 -30.91
C PHE A 364 -33.75 -14.74 -31.10
N ASN A 365 -33.52 -13.52 -31.57
CA ASN A 365 -34.55 -12.52 -31.78
C ASN A 365 -34.43 -11.87 -33.17
N ALA A 366 -35.47 -12.05 -34.00
CA ALA A 366 -35.55 -11.48 -35.34
C ALA A 366 -35.66 -9.94 -35.35
N ASP A 367 -36.27 -9.33 -34.32
CA ASP A 367 -36.43 -7.88 -34.20
C ASP A 367 -35.08 -7.20 -33.87
N ARG A 368 -34.21 -7.89 -33.11
CA ARG A 368 -32.79 -7.51 -32.93
C ARG A 368 -31.93 -7.75 -34.18
N LYS A 369 -32.52 -8.32 -35.25
CA LYS A 369 -31.83 -8.73 -36.48
C LYS A 369 -30.68 -9.72 -36.20
N ASP A 370 -30.89 -10.61 -35.22
CA ASP A 370 -29.94 -11.67 -34.93
C ASP A 370 -29.77 -12.59 -36.16
N GLN A 371 -28.58 -13.16 -36.31
CA GLN A 371 -28.24 -14.06 -37.40
C GLN A 371 -27.74 -15.40 -36.85
N LEU A 372 -28.27 -16.50 -37.37
CA LEU A 372 -27.85 -17.85 -37.02
C LEU A 372 -27.68 -18.70 -38.27
N GLU A 373 -26.45 -19.15 -38.49
CA GLU A 373 -26.08 -20.09 -39.53
C GLU A 373 -25.45 -21.35 -38.92
N VAL A 374 -25.85 -22.52 -39.43
CA VAL A 374 -25.36 -23.82 -38.96
C VAL A 374 -25.00 -24.62 -40.20
N ILE A 375 -23.71 -24.92 -40.37
CA ILE A 375 -23.17 -25.61 -41.55
C ILE A 375 -22.53 -26.94 -41.15
N ASN A 376 -22.65 -27.93 -42.03
CA ASN A 376 -21.97 -29.22 -41.88
C ASN A 376 -20.71 -29.23 -42.75
N MET A 377 -19.55 -29.51 -42.14
CA MET A 377 -18.26 -29.57 -42.82
C MET A 377 -17.36 -30.61 -42.14
N PRO A 378 -16.63 -31.45 -42.89
CA PRO A 378 -15.68 -32.39 -42.30
C PRO A 378 -14.54 -31.65 -41.58
N PHE A 379 -14.25 -32.04 -40.34
CA PHE A 379 -13.12 -31.47 -39.60
C PHE A 379 -11.80 -32.15 -39.98
N ALA A 380 -10.71 -31.39 -39.92
CA ALA A 380 -9.37 -31.93 -40.16
C ALA A 380 -8.98 -32.90 -39.02
N LYS A 381 -8.69 -34.16 -39.36
CA LYS A 381 -8.19 -35.13 -38.37
C LYS A 381 -6.82 -34.66 -37.89
N VAL A 382 -6.75 -34.23 -36.63
CA VAL A 382 -5.47 -34.04 -35.95
C VAL A 382 -4.89 -35.43 -35.71
N GLU A 383 -3.90 -35.82 -36.52
CA GLU A 383 -3.12 -37.03 -36.28
C GLU A 383 -2.45 -36.92 -34.90
N LYS A 384 -3.08 -37.53 -33.89
CA LYS A 384 -2.46 -37.81 -32.60
C LYS A 384 -1.36 -38.83 -32.86
N LYS A 385 -0.21 -38.36 -33.37
CA LYS A 385 1.02 -39.12 -33.58
C LYS A 385 1.23 -39.91 -32.30
N LYS A 386 1.08 -41.24 -32.39
CA LYS A 386 1.24 -42.12 -31.22
C LYS A 386 2.63 -41.87 -30.68
N VAL A 387 2.72 -41.08 -29.61
CA VAL A 387 3.93 -41.03 -28.80
C VAL A 387 4.11 -42.47 -28.37
N HIS A 388 5.16 -43.10 -28.85
CA HIS A 388 5.60 -44.35 -28.28
C HIS A 388 5.93 -44.02 -26.82
N THR A 389 4.97 -44.30 -25.94
CA THR A 389 5.23 -44.46 -24.52
C THR A 389 6.10 -45.71 -24.42
N THR A 390 7.40 -45.53 -24.66
CA THR A 390 8.41 -46.47 -24.20
C THR A 390 8.07 -46.77 -22.75
N ASP A 391 7.88 -48.04 -22.43
CA ASP A 391 7.26 -48.43 -21.17
C ASP A 391 8.11 -47.93 -20.00
N TYR A 392 7.65 -46.85 -19.35
CA TYR A 392 8.43 -46.15 -18.34
C TYR A 392 8.64 -47.02 -17.07
N SER A 393 7.96 -48.17 -16.97
CA SER A 393 8.10 -49.13 -15.88
C SER A 393 9.47 -49.82 -15.82
N GLU A 394 10.11 -50.14 -16.97
CA GLU A 394 11.44 -50.77 -16.96
C GLU A 394 12.58 -49.76 -16.72
N SER A 395 12.42 -48.52 -17.18
CA SER A 395 13.51 -47.52 -17.20
C SER A 395 13.97 -47.05 -15.82
N ILE A 396 13.08 -47.06 -14.81
CA ILE A 396 13.37 -46.60 -13.44
C ILE A 396 14.26 -47.62 -12.69
N ILE A 397 14.22 -48.90 -13.07
CA ILE A 397 15.01 -49.96 -12.41
C ILE A 397 16.44 -50.00 -12.97
N ALA A 398 16.62 -49.77 -14.28
CA ALA A 398 17.91 -49.82 -14.95
C ALA A 398 18.90 -48.72 -14.53
N PHE A 399 18.41 -47.54 -14.10
CA PHE A 399 19.27 -46.39 -13.78
C PHE A 399 20.05 -46.50 -12.46
N LYS A 400 19.80 -47.55 -11.65
CA LYS A 400 20.25 -47.58 -10.24
C LYS A 400 21.58 -48.29 -9.97
N HIS A 401 22.23 -48.93 -10.95
CA HIS A 401 23.45 -49.74 -10.71
C HIS A 401 24.73 -49.25 -11.40
N SER A 402 24.68 -48.70 -12.62
CA SER A 402 25.89 -48.28 -13.36
C SER A 402 26.39 -46.88 -12.98
N GLU A 403 25.48 -45.91 -12.85
CA GLU A 403 25.79 -44.54 -12.42
C GLU A 403 26.24 -44.51 -10.94
N LEU A 404 25.54 -45.26 -10.07
CA LEU A 404 25.74 -45.26 -8.62
C LEU A 404 27.14 -45.78 -8.22
N LEU A 405 27.69 -46.75 -8.95
CA LEU A 405 29.06 -47.24 -8.77
C LEU A 405 30.12 -46.18 -9.09
N ARG A 406 29.90 -45.31 -10.09
CA ARG A 406 30.84 -44.23 -10.44
C ARG A 406 30.86 -43.13 -9.37
N PHE A 407 29.71 -42.82 -8.77
CA PHE A 407 29.66 -41.90 -7.62
C PHE A 407 30.32 -42.50 -6.36
N ALA A 408 30.21 -43.82 -6.15
CA ALA A 408 30.90 -44.50 -5.06
C ALA A 408 32.43 -44.49 -5.23
N GLU A 409 32.93 -44.74 -6.45
CA GLU A 409 34.35 -44.64 -6.78
C GLU A 409 34.92 -43.23 -6.54
N LEU A 410 34.20 -42.19 -7.00
CA LEU A 410 34.58 -40.79 -6.77
C LEU A 410 34.63 -40.45 -5.26
N LEU A 411 33.69 -40.94 -4.46
CA LEU A 411 33.71 -40.78 -3.00
C LEU A 411 34.92 -41.46 -2.36
N ILE A 412 35.32 -42.63 -2.83
CA ILE A 412 36.52 -43.33 -2.33
C ILE A 412 37.78 -42.51 -2.63
N PHE A 413 37.92 -41.92 -3.82
CA PHE A 413 39.04 -41.02 -4.13
C PHE A 413 39.07 -39.76 -3.26
N ILE A 414 37.91 -39.15 -2.97
CA ILE A 414 37.79 -37.98 -2.07
C ILE A 414 38.19 -38.36 -0.63
N ILE A 415 37.73 -39.52 -0.14
CA ILE A 415 38.08 -39.99 1.21
C ILE A 415 39.57 -40.35 1.30
N ALA A 416 40.13 -41.02 0.29
CA ALA A 416 41.55 -41.40 0.25
C ALA A 416 42.49 -40.20 0.18
N THR A 417 42.15 -39.16 -0.61
CA THR A 417 42.93 -37.91 -0.67
C THR A 417 42.88 -37.16 0.67
N LEU A 418 41.71 -37.08 1.31
CA LEU A 418 41.55 -36.45 2.63
C LEU A 418 42.33 -37.21 3.71
N LEU A 419 42.32 -38.55 3.69
CA LEU A 419 43.12 -39.40 4.58
C LEU A 419 44.63 -39.23 4.34
N GLY A 420 45.07 -39.15 3.08
CA GLY A 420 46.47 -38.89 2.71
C GLY A 420 46.95 -37.55 3.26
N ILE A 421 46.16 -36.49 3.09
CA ILE A 421 46.43 -35.17 3.68
C ILE A 421 46.52 -35.27 5.21
N MET A 422 45.59 -35.98 5.86
CA MET A 422 45.58 -36.12 7.32
C MET A 422 46.79 -36.90 7.86
N ILE A 423 47.29 -37.89 7.10
CA ILE A 423 48.51 -38.64 7.43
C ILE A 423 49.76 -37.78 7.21
N ILE A 424 49.82 -36.96 6.15
CA ILE A 424 50.95 -36.06 5.86
C ILE A 424 51.06 -34.91 6.88
N ILE A 425 49.95 -34.47 7.48
CA ILE A 425 49.94 -33.44 8.53
C ILE A 425 50.39 -34.00 9.90
N LYS A 426 50.20 -35.30 10.18
CA LYS A 426 50.44 -35.88 11.51
C LYS A 426 51.89 -36.04 12.02
N PRO A 427 52.97 -36.03 11.21
CA PRO A 427 54.35 -36.14 11.71
C PRO A 427 55.06 -34.79 11.87
N ILE A 428 54.38 -33.65 11.66
CA ILE A 428 54.91 -32.31 11.98
C ILE A 428 54.31 -31.85 13.31
N GLY A 429 55.09 -32.00 14.38
CA GLY A 429 54.62 -31.83 15.75
C GLY A 429 54.32 -30.38 16.16
N PHE A 430 53.13 -29.88 15.83
CA PHE A 430 52.63 -28.62 16.38
C PHE A 430 52.01 -28.84 17.77
N ARG A 431 52.82 -28.66 18.83
CA ARG A 431 52.38 -28.78 20.23
C ARG A 431 51.58 -27.54 20.67
N PHE A 432 50.28 -27.51 20.44
CA PHE A 432 49.40 -26.56 21.14
C PHE A 432 49.24 -26.97 22.61
N SER A 433 49.96 -26.29 23.51
CA SER A 433 49.94 -26.56 24.94
C SER A 433 48.77 -25.85 25.62
N PHE A 434 47.67 -26.57 25.88
CA PHE A 434 46.61 -26.08 26.77
C PHE A 434 46.99 -26.34 28.23
N LYS A 435 47.71 -25.38 28.82
CA LYS A 435 47.99 -25.35 30.26
C LYS A 435 46.71 -25.01 31.03
N LYS A 436 46.04 -26.04 31.56
CA LYS A 436 44.92 -25.89 32.49
C LYS A 436 45.48 -25.47 33.86
N ASN A 437 45.13 -24.28 34.35
CA ASN A 437 45.25 -23.97 35.78
C ASN A 437 43.91 -23.46 36.30
N LYS A 438 43.62 -23.75 37.58
CA LYS A 438 42.29 -23.60 38.18
C LYS A 438 42.43 -22.97 39.56
N SER A 439 42.20 -21.66 39.64
CA SER A 439 41.79 -20.96 40.86
C SER A 439 41.24 -19.57 40.48
N ASP A 440 40.46 -19.00 41.38
CA ASP A 440 40.18 -17.56 41.49
C ASP A 440 39.38 -16.95 40.32
N VAL A 441 38.14 -17.42 40.20
CA VAL A 441 37.03 -16.61 39.69
C VAL A 441 36.55 -15.72 40.86
N ASP A 442 37.33 -14.67 41.15
CA ASP A 442 36.93 -13.52 41.95
C ASP A 442 37.87 -12.34 41.61
N GLU A 443 37.33 -11.11 41.67
CA GLU A 443 38.07 -9.83 41.62
C GLU A 443 39.09 -9.56 40.47
N ILE A 444 38.64 -9.41 39.20
CA ILE A 444 38.79 -8.15 38.43
C ILE A 444 37.65 -8.02 37.39
N PHE A 445 36.40 -7.86 37.86
CA PHE A 445 35.39 -7.09 37.12
C PHE A 445 34.46 -6.36 38.10
N SER A 446 35.09 -5.65 39.04
CA SER A 446 34.46 -4.80 40.04
C SER A 446 35.23 -3.49 40.17
N GLN A 447 34.82 -2.50 39.38
CA GLN A 447 34.44 -1.15 39.86
C GLN A 447 34.06 -0.30 38.62
N LYS A 448 32.78 0.09 38.54
CA LYS A 448 32.25 1.44 38.84
C LYS A 448 32.53 2.47 37.73
N SER A 449 31.57 3.31 37.31
CA SER A 449 30.19 3.48 37.79
C SER A 449 29.34 4.25 36.76
N SER A 450 28.08 3.81 36.57
CA SER A 450 26.80 4.57 36.45
C SER A 450 26.76 5.92 35.68
N SER A 451 25.74 6.24 34.86
CA SER A 451 24.30 5.93 35.00
C SER A 451 23.58 5.87 33.62
N GLN A 452 22.68 4.90 33.36
CA GLN A 452 21.19 5.01 33.29
C GLN A 452 20.65 5.84 32.10
N VAL A 453 19.58 5.50 31.36
CA VAL A 453 18.48 4.50 31.44
C VAL A 453 18.27 3.89 30.02
N GLY A 454 17.77 2.67 29.76
CA GLY A 454 17.38 1.55 30.63
C GLY A 454 16.06 0.87 30.20
N LEU A 455 16.11 -0.26 29.48
CA LEU A 455 14.95 -1.11 29.11
C LEU A 455 15.25 -2.56 29.51
N ASN A 456 14.41 -3.18 30.36
CA ASN A 456 14.64 -4.54 30.87
C ASN A 456 13.65 -5.55 30.30
N SER A 457 14.17 -6.56 29.61
CA SER A 457 13.44 -7.77 29.23
C SER A 457 14.25 -9.02 29.57
N ALA A 458 14.18 -9.48 30.82
CA ALA A 458 14.47 -10.86 31.20
C ALA A 458 14.12 -11.08 32.68
N GLN A 459 13.11 -11.91 32.96
CA GLN A 459 13.06 -12.66 34.20
C GLN A 459 12.72 -14.12 33.90
N VAL A 460 13.55 -15.00 34.46
CA VAL A 460 13.33 -16.44 34.67
C VAL A 460 13.26 -17.32 33.41
N SER A 461 14.35 -18.07 33.20
CA SER A 461 14.28 -19.41 32.62
C SER A 461 14.42 -20.45 33.73
N LYS A 462 13.80 -21.62 33.53
CA LYS A 462 13.76 -22.83 34.41
C LYS A 462 12.79 -22.82 35.60
N SER A 463 11.57 -23.25 35.32
CA SER A 463 11.11 -24.57 35.78
C SER A 463 10.35 -25.27 34.64
N LEU A 464 10.65 -26.54 34.37
CA LEU A 464 9.71 -27.39 33.64
C LEU A 464 8.89 -28.12 34.70
N ASP A 465 7.58 -27.90 34.70
CA ASP A 465 6.64 -28.76 35.40
C ASP A 465 5.60 -29.27 34.40
N LYS A 466 5.23 -30.56 34.53
CA LYS A 466 4.41 -31.30 33.58
C LYS A 466 2.92 -31.34 33.95
N GLN A 467 2.51 -30.67 35.03
CA GLN A 467 1.14 -30.72 35.53
C GLN A 467 0.16 -29.73 34.84
N SER A 468 0.63 -28.66 34.20
CA SER A 468 -0.24 -27.60 33.65
C SER A 468 -1.08 -27.98 32.42
N ILE A 469 -0.83 -29.12 31.78
CA ILE A 469 -1.56 -29.57 30.58
C ILE A 469 -2.76 -30.48 30.93
N TYR A 470 -2.89 -30.93 32.18
CA TYR A 470 -3.99 -31.80 32.61
C TYR A 470 -5.20 -31.10 33.26
N GLU A 471 -5.09 -29.82 33.63
CA GLU A 471 -6.18 -29.10 34.32
C GLU A 471 -7.04 -28.23 33.39
N LEU A 472 -6.46 -27.68 32.31
CA LEU A 472 -7.18 -26.87 31.31
C LEU A 472 -8.27 -27.65 30.53
N ASN A 473 -8.25 -28.99 30.57
CA ASN A 473 -9.24 -29.83 29.90
C ASN A 473 -10.40 -30.25 30.81
N LYS A 474 -10.52 -29.68 32.02
CA LYS A 474 -11.62 -29.95 32.97
C LYS A 474 -12.59 -28.77 33.14
N GLU A 475 -12.19 -27.55 32.79
CA GLU A 475 -12.98 -26.32 33.03
C GLU A 475 -13.85 -25.87 31.84
N VAL A 476 -14.06 -26.74 30.85
CA VAL A 476 -14.90 -26.46 29.66
C VAL A 476 -16.15 -27.37 29.58
N SER A 477 -16.26 -28.38 30.46
CA SER A 477 -17.30 -29.42 30.33
C SER A 477 -18.49 -29.32 31.30
N GLU A 478 -18.53 -28.31 32.19
CA GLU A 478 -19.50 -28.26 33.31
C GLU A 478 -20.40 -26.99 33.33
N THR A 479 -20.59 -26.35 32.17
CA THR A 479 -21.60 -25.28 31.98
C THR A 479 -22.58 -25.58 30.84
N VAL A 480 -22.88 -26.87 30.64
CA VAL A 480 -24.02 -27.33 29.84
C VAL A 480 -25.02 -28.06 30.74
N ASN A 481 -25.75 -27.29 31.56
CA ASN A 481 -27.16 -27.55 31.86
C ASN A 481 -27.81 -26.37 32.60
N GLU A 482 -29.11 -26.18 32.34
CA GLU A 482 -30.04 -25.29 33.04
C GLU A 482 -29.78 -23.77 33.00
N LEU A 483 -30.24 -23.11 31.93
CA LEU A 483 -30.84 -21.75 32.01
C LEU A 483 -31.97 -21.59 30.96
N PRO A 484 -32.97 -20.70 31.19
CA PRO A 484 -34.34 -20.94 30.71
C PRO A 484 -34.68 -20.43 29.31
N GLN A 485 -35.68 -21.05 28.69
CA GLN A 485 -36.12 -20.82 27.29
C GLN A 485 -36.60 -19.38 26.96
N GLN A 486 -36.78 -18.49 27.94
CA GLN A 486 -37.16 -17.10 27.66
C GLN A 486 -36.02 -16.26 27.07
N LYS A 487 -34.75 -16.59 27.34
CA LYS A 487 -33.60 -15.80 26.85
C LYS A 487 -33.23 -16.08 25.39
N ILE A 488 -33.76 -17.16 24.81
CA ILE A 488 -33.56 -17.53 23.41
C ILE A 488 -34.40 -16.62 22.48
N LYS A 489 -35.55 -16.13 22.96
CA LYS A 489 -36.47 -15.35 22.12
C LYS A 489 -35.95 -13.93 21.83
N ASP A 490 -35.42 -13.23 22.83
CA ASP A 490 -34.83 -11.89 22.67
C ASP A 490 -33.61 -11.86 21.74
N ILE A 491 -32.81 -12.94 21.74
CA ILE A 491 -31.62 -13.04 20.88
C ILE A 491 -32.02 -13.33 19.42
N LEU A 492 -33.09 -14.11 19.20
CA LEU A 492 -33.55 -14.47 17.87
C LEU A 492 -34.15 -13.28 17.10
N ASP A 493 -34.88 -12.40 17.79
CA ASP A 493 -35.48 -11.19 17.17
C ASP A 493 -34.46 -10.07 16.92
N THR A 494 -33.30 -10.07 17.61
CA THR A 494 -32.32 -8.97 17.55
C THR A 494 -31.14 -9.25 16.59
N HIS A 495 -30.72 -10.52 16.42
CA HIS A 495 -29.49 -10.89 15.69
C HIS A 495 -29.68 -11.99 14.62
N PHE A 496 -30.84 -12.02 13.96
CA PHE A 496 -31.21 -13.05 12.97
C PHE A 496 -30.20 -13.21 11.81
N GLU A 497 -29.65 -12.10 11.29
CA GLU A 497 -28.66 -12.09 10.19
C GLU A 497 -27.30 -12.69 10.57
N GLU A 498 -26.87 -12.52 11.82
CA GLU A 498 -25.62 -13.10 12.34
C GLU A 498 -25.78 -14.62 12.54
N ALA A 499 -26.95 -15.07 13.02
CA ALA A 499 -27.29 -16.48 13.14
C ALA A 499 -27.29 -17.22 11.78
N ILE A 500 -27.81 -16.59 10.72
CA ILE A 500 -27.76 -17.13 9.35
C ILE A 500 -26.32 -17.27 8.86
N THR A 501 -25.44 -16.34 9.21
CA THR A 501 -24.03 -16.35 8.79
C THR A 501 -23.27 -17.53 9.42
N VAL A 502 -23.49 -17.81 10.71
CA VAL A 502 -22.90 -18.98 11.40
C VAL A 502 -23.47 -20.29 10.86
N LEU A 503 -24.79 -20.38 10.66
CA LEU A 503 -25.44 -21.54 10.05
C LEU A 503 -24.93 -21.83 8.63
N ARG A 504 -24.67 -20.80 7.82
CA ARG A 504 -24.12 -20.94 6.47
C ARG A 504 -22.65 -21.42 6.50
N GLY A 505 -21.86 -21.01 7.49
CA GLY A 505 -20.51 -21.52 7.71
C GLY A 505 -20.50 -23.03 8.03
N TRP A 506 -21.29 -23.44 9.02
CA TRP A 506 -21.41 -24.86 9.40
C TRP A 506 -21.97 -25.74 8.29
N LEU A 507 -22.83 -25.20 7.41
CA LEU A 507 -23.32 -25.93 6.22
C LEU A 507 -22.27 -26.06 5.10
N GLN A 508 -21.18 -25.29 5.13
CA GLN A 508 -20.09 -25.36 4.15
C GLN A 508 -18.90 -26.22 4.62
N GLU A 509 -18.64 -26.30 5.93
CA GLU A 509 -17.59 -27.17 6.49
C GLU A 509 -18.04 -28.64 6.67
N GLY A 510 -19.33 -28.93 6.49
CA GLY A 510 -19.91 -30.27 6.55
C GLY A 510 -19.95 -31.04 5.23
N LYS A 511 -18.79 -31.31 4.59
CA LYS A 511 -18.67 -32.28 3.48
C LYS A 511 -17.32 -33.00 3.44
#